data_AF-A0A137Q8F9-F1
#
_entry.id   AF-A0A137Q8F9-F1
#
_cell.length_a   1.000
_cell.length_b   1.000
_cell.length_c   1.000
_cell.angle_alpha   90.00
_cell.angle_beta   90.00
_cell.angle_gamma   90.00
#
_symmetry.space_group_name_H-M   'P 1'
#
loop_
_entity.id
_entity.type
_entity.pdbx_description
1 polymer ?
#
loop_
_entity_poly.entity_id
_entity_poly.type
_entity_poly.pdbx_seq_one_letter_code
_entity_poly.pdbx_strand_id
1 'polypeptide(L)' 'MTQIHFVCQGLYTLWHLAPETNQLGPSGIFAQWTIEHFIGLLGQEICLHSNPYTNLSEISIEHYMVNALLA' A
#
# COMPACT_ATOMS: atom_id res chain seq x y z
N MET A 1 -20.78 5.09 9.68
CA MET A 1 -19.94 4.98 8.47
C MET A 1 -18.54 4.63 8.93
N THR A 2 -17.97 3.53 8.43
CA THR A 2 -16.63 3.10 8.82
C THR A 2 -15.66 3.58 7.74
N GLN A 3 -14.69 4.41 8.11
CA GLN A 3 -13.69 4.96 7.18
C GLN A 3 -12.39 4.16 7.29
N ILE A 4 -11.83 3.75 6.17
CA ILE A 4 -10.48 3.14 6.16
C ILE A 4 -9.46 4.27 6.30
N HIS A 5 -8.60 4.15 7.30
CA HIS A 5 -7.43 5.01 7.48
C HIS A 5 -6.21 4.29 6.92
N PHE A 6 -5.62 4.84 5.85
CA PHE A 6 -4.36 4.33 5.31
C PHE A 6 -3.18 4.75 6.19
N VAL A 7 -2.18 3.87 6.29
CA VAL A 7 -1.01 4.10 7.13
C VAL A 7 -0.09 5.16 6.50
N CYS A 8 0.50 6.01 7.34
CA CYS A 8 1.58 6.91 6.93
C CYS A 8 2.93 6.19 7.03
N GLN A 9 3.85 6.47 6.10
CA GLN A 9 5.17 5.84 6.11
C GLN A 9 5.94 6.19 7.40
N GLY A 10 6.36 5.15 8.13
CA GLY A 10 7.28 5.31 9.25
C GLY A 10 8.69 5.61 8.72
N LEU A 11 9.19 6.82 8.96
CA LEU A 11 10.50 7.29 8.46
C LEU A 11 11.70 6.76 9.25
N TYR A 12 11.53 5.73 10.10
CA TYR A 12 12.61 5.21 10.95
C TYR A 12 13.82 4.72 10.14
N THR A 13 13.57 4.18 8.95
CA THR A 13 14.62 3.75 8.01
C THR A 13 15.47 4.91 7.49
N LEU A 14 14.95 6.14 7.41
CA LEU A 14 15.74 7.30 6.99
C LEU A 14 16.89 7.62 7.96
N TRP A 15 16.73 7.34 9.25
CA TRP A 15 17.77 7.59 10.23
C TRP A 15 19.00 6.68 10.00
N HIS A 16 18.74 5.42 9.67
CA HIS A 16 19.80 4.42 9.44
C HIS A 16 20.39 4.50 8.03
N LEU A 17 19.60 4.95 7.06
CA LEU A 17 19.99 5.04 5.63
C LEU A 17 20.47 6.44 5.22
N ALA A 18 20.60 7.39 6.16
CA ALA A 18 21.11 8.73 5.89
C ALA A 18 22.47 8.74 5.15
N PRO A 19 23.45 7.85 5.46
CA PRO A 19 24.71 7.81 4.73
C PRO A 19 24.54 7.38 3.26
N GLU A 20 23.58 6.48 3.00
CA GLU A 20 23.30 5.89 1.70
C GLU A 20 22.50 6.81 0.79
N THR A 21 21.84 7.83 1.38
CA THR A 21 21.05 8.84 0.66
C THR A 21 21.86 9.59 -0.40
N ASN A 22 23.16 9.79 -0.19
CA ASN A 22 24.03 10.44 -1.19
C ASN A 22 24.30 9.58 -2.43
N GLN A 23 24.21 8.25 -2.31
CA GLN A 23 24.50 7.31 -3.40
C GLN A 23 23.22 6.85 -4.11
N LEU A 24 22.15 6.59 -3.33
CA LEU A 24 20.92 5.97 -3.81
C LEU A 24 19.74 6.95 -3.85
N GLY A 25 19.89 8.15 -3.28
CA GLY A 25 18.78 9.07 -3.01
C GLY A 25 18.00 8.70 -1.75
N PRO A 26 17.03 9.52 -1.33
CA PRO A 26 16.30 9.30 -0.09
C PRO A 26 15.48 8.01 -0.18
N SER A 27 15.86 6.98 0.57
CA SER A 27 15.15 5.67 0.59
C SER A 27 13.67 5.80 0.94
N GLY A 28 13.31 6.86 1.66
CA GLY A 28 11.94 7.25 1.93
C GLY A 28 11.09 7.35 0.66
N ILE A 29 11.63 7.92 -0.43
CA ILE A 29 10.89 8.18 -1.68
C ILE A 29 10.52 6.88 -2.40
N PHE A 30 11.39 5.87 -2.37
CA PHE A 30 11.12 4.58 -3.01
C PHE A 30 9.95 3.84 -2.33
N ALA A 31 9.97 3.82 -1.00
CA ALA A 31 8.88 3.23 -0.24
C ALA A 31 7.60 4.09 -0.32
N GLN A 32 7.72 5.42 -0.36
CA GLN A 32 6.59 6.34 -0.51
C GLN A 32 5.84 6.07 -1.81
N TRP A 33 6.54 6.01 -2.95
CA TRP A 33 5.91 5.76 -4.25
C TRP A 33 5.13 4.44 -4.24
N THR A 34 5.71 3.38 -3.65
CA THR A 34 5.07 2.06 -3.58
C THR A 34 3.81 2.10 -2.72
N ILE A 35 3.88 2.78 -1.56
CA ILE A 35 2.73 2.94 -0.65
C ILE A 35 1.62 3.76 -1.33
N GLU A 36 1.94 4.92 -1.89
CA GLU A 36 0.96 5.79 -2.54
C GLU A 36 0.30 5.11 -3.74
N HIS A 37 1.09 4.41 -4.55
CA HIS A 37 0.57 3.62 -5.65
C HIS A 37 -0.37 2.51 -5.15
N PHE A 38 0.01 1.80 -4.09
CA PHE A 38 -0.83 0.74 -3.52
C PHE A 38 -2.13 1.29 -2.92
N ILE A 39 -2.08 2.43 -2.23
CA ILE A 39 -3.27 3.14 -1.75
C ILE A 39 -4.16 3.56 -2.93
N GLY A 40 -3.57 4.04 -4.03
CA GLY A 40 -4.30 4.39 -5.24
C GLY A 40 -5.02 3.20 -5.88
N LEU A 41 -4.36 2.04 -5.95
CA LEU A 41 -4.97 0.80 -6.45
C LEU A 41 -6.13 0.34 -5.55
N LEU A 42 -5.89 0.25 -4.24
CA LEU A 42 -6.94 -0.15 -3.29
C LEU A 42 -8.13 0.82 -3.32
N GLY A 43 -7.88 2.13 -3.48
CA GLY A 43 -8.92 3.13 -3.61
C GLY A 43 -9.79 2.93 -4.85
N GLN A 44 -9.19 2.50 -5.97
CA GLN A 44 -9.92 2.17 -7.20
C GLN A 44 -10.75 0.89 -7.06
N GLU A 45 -10.25 -0.10 -6.33
CA GLU A 45 -10.93 -1.40 -6.19
C GLU A 45 -12.07 -1.35 -5.19
N ILE A 46 -11.89 -0.65 -4.06
CA ILE A 46 -12.88 -0.68 -2.97
C ILE A 46 -14.22 -0.09 -3.45
N CYS A 47 -14.25 1.04 -4.17
CA CYS A 47 -15.42 1.70 -4.80
C CYS A 47 -16.71 1.93 -3.95
N LEU A 48 -16.89 1.23 -2.82
CA LEU A 48 -18.07 1.12 -1.98
C LEU A 48 -17.73 1.52 -0.55
N HIS A 49 -18.11 2.74 -0.21
CA HIS A 49 -17.81 3.40 1.05
C HIS A 49 -18.66 2.90 2.24
N SER A 50 -19.72 2.12 1.96
CA SER A 50 -20.71 1.72 2.96
C SER A 50 -20.21 0.61 3.89
N ASN A 51 -19.41 -0.33 3.37
CA ASN A 51 -18.80 -1.40 4.16
C ASN A 51 -17.43 -1.80 3.56
N PRO A 52 -16.41 -0.95 3.73
CA PRO A 52 -15.19 -1.05 2.94
C PRO A 52 -14.28 -2.21 3.37
N TYR A 53 -14.39 -2.69 4.62
CA TYR A 53 -13.61 -3.84 5.08
C TYR A 53 -14.10 -5.17 4.51
N THR A 54 -15.42 -5.38 4.48
CA THR A 54 -16.00 -6.59 3.86
C THR A 54 -15.66 -6.63 2.38
N ASN A 55 -15.86 -5.52 1.68
CA ASN A 55 -15.55 -5.44 0.26
C ASN A 55 -14.05 -5.66 -0.03
N LEU A 56 -13.14 -5.04 0.74
CA LEU A 56 -11.70 -5.29 0.60
C LEU A 56 -11.33 -6.76 0.83
N SER A 57 -11.99 -7.45 1.77
CA SER A 57 -11.72 -8.87 2.02
C SER A 57 -12.13 -9.77 0.85
N GLU A 58 -13.25 -9.45 0.18
CA GLU A 58 -13.73 -10.18 -0.99
C GLU A 58 -12.77 -10.00 -2.18
N ILE A 59 -12.38 -8.76 -2.48
CA ILE A 59 -11.41 -8.44 -3.55
C ILE A 59 -10.07 -9.16 -3.31
N SER A 60 -9.59 -9.17 -2.06
CA SER A 60 -8.34 -9.85 -1.73
C SER A 60 -8.41 -11.37 -1.97
N ILE A 61 -9.57 -11.99 -1.74
CA ILE A 61 -9.76 -13.42 -2.00
C ILE A 61 -9.75 -13.67 -3.52
N GLU A 62 -10.44 -12.85 -4.30
CA GLU A 62 -10.45 -12.95 -5.78
C GLU A 62 -9.03 -12.85 -6.35
N HIS A 63 -8.26 -11.84 -5.92
CA HIS A 63 -6.87 -11.67 -6.33
C HIS A 63 -5.99 -12.86 -5.94
N TYR A 64 -6.15 -13.37 -4.72
CA TYR A 64 -5.40 -14.54 -4.26
C TYR A 64 -5.70 -15.76 -5.14
N MET A 65 -6.97 -16.00 -5.46
CA MET A 65 -7.37 -17.12 -6.31
C MET A 65 -6.80 -16.98 -7.73
N VAL A 66 -6.90 -15.80 -8.35
CA VAL A 66 -6.35 -15.54 -9.68
C VAL A 66 -4.83 -15.72 -9.67
N ASN A 67 -4.13 -15.15 -8.70
CA ASN A 67 -2.67 -15.26 -8.60
C ASN A 67 -2.23 -16.69 -8.34
N ALA A 68 -2.95 -17.46 -7.52
CA ALA A 68 -2.67 -18.88 -7.28
C ALA A 68 -2.86 -19.75 -8.53
N LEU A 69 -3.72 -19.34 -9.48
CA LEU A 69 -3.92 -20.02 -10.76
C LEU A 69 -2.87 -19.63 -11.81
N LEU A 70 -2.29 -18.43 -11.70
CA LEU A 70 -1.30 -17.89 -12.64
C LEU A 70 0.16 -18.20 -12.24
N ALA A 71 0.41 -18.53 -10.98
CA ALA A 71 1.72 -18.89 -10.42
C ALA A 71 2.09 -20.36 -10.71
#